data_AF-A0A1F9ZVI9-F1
#
_entry.id   AF-A0A1F9ZVI9-F1
#
_cell.length_a   1.000
_cell.length_b   1.000
_cell.length_c   1.000
_cell.angle_alpha   90.00
_cell.angle_beta   90.00
_cell.angle_gamma   90.00
#
_symmetry.space_group_name_H-M   'P 1'
#
loop_
_entity.id
_entity.type
_entity.pdbx_description
1 polymer ?
#
loop_
_entity_poly.entity_id
_entity_poly.type
_entity_poly.pdbx_seq_one_letter_code
_entity_poly.pdbx_strand_id
1 'polypeptide(L)'
;MRSNDSGVAGFFEDLPVLAFVLCGVMLLVSSGLWTTSRLASEREDERLQELAERAVERIVQKIESLAPGYETPMLESIDQSDLSHFVRDLLDSTHFSVNISSPGRTDGWCVGFNDNHSGEVSNTAFASSLLNAQDFTGLVVVLEVRLIVWKD
;
A
#
# COMPACT_ATOMS: atom_id res chain seq x y z
N MET A 1 41.15 44.19 -48.86
CA MET A 1 40.81 43.44 -47.63
C MET A 1 39.30 43.32 -47.52
N ARG A 2 38.73 42.22 -48.02
CA ARG A 2 37.33 41.83 -47.86
C ARG A 2 37.25 40.35 -48.14
N SER A 3 37.35 39.53 -47.10
CA SER A 3 37.14 38.07 -47.16
C SER A 3 37.32 37.48 -45.76
N ASN A 4 36.54 37.92 -44.77
CA ASN A 4 36.46 37.22 -43.47
C ASN A 4 35.06 37.26 -42.81
N ASP A 5 34.06 37.93 -43.38
CA ASP A 5 32.72 38.02 -42.78
C ASP A 5 31.79 36.83 -43.10
N SER A 6 32.16 35.96 -44.06
CA SER A 6 31.32 34.82 -44.44
C SER A 6 31.49 33.57 -43.55
N GLY A 7 32.56 33.49 -42.76
CA GLY A 7 32.80 32.37 -41.84
C GLY A 7 32.05 32.49 -40.50
N VAL A 8 31.58 33.69 -40.16
CA VAL A 8 30.91 33.99 -38.89
C VAL A 8 29.39 33.82 -39.01
N ALA A 9 28.82 34.11 -40.19
CA ALA A 9 27.38 34.02 -40.42
C ALA A 9 26.81 32.59 -40.23
N GLY A 10 27.51 31.55 -40.69
CA GLY A 10 27.05 30.16 -40.53
C GLY A 10 27.15 29.63 -39.09
N PHE A 11 28.12 30.10 -38.30
CA PHE A 11 28.32 29.65 -36.91
C PHE A 11 27.26 30.22 -35.95
N PHE A 12 26.82 31.47 -36.18
CA PHE A 12 25.73 32.07 -35.39
C PHE A 12 24.34 31.58 -35.80
N GLU A 13 24.18 31.05 -37.01
CA GLU A 13 22.92 30.45 -37.49
C GLU A 13 22.70 29.03 -36.94
N ASP A 14 23.79 28.27 -36.72
CA ASP A 14 23.73 26.92 -36.14
C ASP A 14 23.53 26.89 -34.62
N LEU A 15 23.94 27.94 -33.89
CA LEU A 15 23.81 28.02 -32.43
C LEU A 15 22.33 27.96 -31.94
N PRO A 16 21.38 28.73 -32.54
CA PRO A 16 19.96 28.61 -32.24
C PRO A 16 19.38 27.23 -32.59
N VAL A 17 19.81 26.63 -33.70
CA VAL A 17 19.37 25.28 -34.12
C VAL A 17 19.84 24.24 -33.09
N LEU A 18 21.11 24.31 -32.69
CA LEU A 18 21.66 23.46 -31.65
C LEU A 18 20.95 23.65 -30.32
N ALA A 19 20.64 24.90 -29.93
CA ALA A 19 19.88 25.18 -28.71
C ALA A 19 18.46 24.59 -28.78
N PHE A 20 17.78 24.67 -29.92
CA PHE A 20 16.45 24.09 -30.12
C PHE A 20 16.50 22.55 -30.03
N VAL A 21 17.50 21.92 -30.64
CA VAL A 21 17.73 20.48 -30.54
C VAL A 21 18.02 20.06 -29.11
N LEU A 22 18.91 20.76 -28.41
CA LEU A 22 19.25 20.47 -27.01
C LEU A 22 18.05 20.64 -26.09
N CYS A 23 17.25 21.71 -26.26
CA CYS A 23 16.00 21.90 -25.53
C CYS A 23 15.00 20.76 -25.83
N GLY A 24 14.86 20.36 -27.09
CA GLY A 24 14.00 19.24 -27.48
C GLY A 24 14.43 17.92 -26.83
N VAL A 25 15.73 17.63 -26.84
CA VAL A 25 16.29 16.44 -26.16
C VAL A 25 16.10 16.52 -24.65
N MET A 26 16.34 17.67 -24.03
CA MET A 26 16.11 17.86 -22.59
C MET A 26 14.64 17.67 -22.20
N LEU A 27 13.70 18.18 -22.99
CA LEU A 27 12.27 17.98 -22.76
C LEU A 27 11.88 16.50 -22.88
N LEU A 28 12.41 15.78 -23.87
CA LEU A 28 12.18 14.34 -24.04
C LEU A 28 12.75 13.54 -22.88
N VAL A 29 13.99 13.82 -22.46
CA VAL A 29 14.64 13.15 -21.31
C VAL A 29 13.88 13.44 -20.02
N SER A 30 13.52 14.70 -19.77
CA SER A 30 12.78 15.09 -18.57
C SER A 30 11.41 14.43 -18.51
N SER A 31 10.70 14.39 -19.64
CA SER A 31 9.40 13.70 -19.74
C SER A 31 9.54 12.20 -19.52
N GLY A 32 10.59 11.57 -20.06
CA GLY A 32 10.89 10.16 -19.84
C GLY A 32 11.24 9.83 -18.39
N LEU A 33 12.02 10.67 -17.72
CA LEU A 33 12.32 10.53 -16.28
C LEU A 33 11.05 10.70 -15.44
N TRP A 34 10.21 11.67 -15.77
CA TRP A 34 8.95 11.89 -15.07
C TRP A 34 8.00 10.70 -15.22
N THR A 35 7.78 10.21 -16.44
CA THR A 35 6.90 9.05 -16.67
C THR A 35 7.43 7.78 -16.02
N THR A 36 8.74 7.54 -16.07
CA THR A 36 9.34 6.38 -15.39
C THR A 36 9.22 6.47 -13.87
N SER A 37 9.44 7.64 -13.27
CA SER A 37 9.25 7.84 -11.83
C SER A 37 7.79 7.58 -11.41
N ARG A 38 6.83 8.06 -12.22
CA ARG A 38 5.41 7.86 -11.98
C ARG A 38 5.01 6.39 -12.09
N LEU A 39 5.46 5.69 -13.14
CA LEU A 39 5.21 4.26 -13.31
C LEU A 39 5.86 3.42 -12.20
N ALA A 40 7.00 3.85 -11.66
CA ALA A 40 7.63 3.19 -10.52
C ALA A 40 6.79 3.35 -9.25
N SER A 41 6.29 4.57 -8.99
CA SER A 41 5.38 4.86 -7.87
C SER A 41 4.08 4.07 -7.97
N GLU A 42 3.42 4.08 -9.13
CA GLU A 42 2.16 3.35 -9.35
C GLU A 42 2.33 1.84 -9.11
N ARG A 43 3.45 1.26 -9.55
CA ARG A 43 3.78 -0.15 -9.27
C ARG A 43 4.05 -0.43 -7.80
N GLU A 44 4.58 0.53 -7.06
CA GLU A 44 4.81 0.38 -5.63
C GLU A 44 3.48 0.41 -4.86
N ASP A 45 2.57 1.31 -5.24
CA ASP A 45 1.20 1.35 -4.70
C ASP A 45 0.44 0.05 -4.98
N GLU A 46 0.50 -0.46 -6.21
CA GLU A 46 -0.10 -1.74 -6.59
C GLU A 46 0.45 -2.90 -5.73
N ARG A 47 1.76 -2.95 -5.51
CA ARG A 47 2.38 -3.98 -4.67
C ARG A 47 1.95 -3.88 -3.21
N LEU A 48 1.84 -2.66 -2.68
CA LEU A 48 1.40 -2.43 -1.31
C LEU A 48 -0.08 -2.82 -1.15
N GLN A 49 -0.90 -2.54 -2.17
CA GLN A 49 -2.30 -2.97 -2.21
C GLN A 49 -2.44 -4.50 -2.27
N GLU A 50 -1.71 -5.18 -3.15
CA GLU A 50 -1.69 -6.66 -3.20
C GLU A 50 -1.23 -7.26 -1.87
N LEU A 51 -0.26 -6.64 -1.20
CA LEU A 51 0.20 -7.07 0.13
C LEU A 51 -0.92 -6.95 1.16
N ALA A 52 -1.63 -5.82 1.19
CA ALA A 52 -2.74 -5.58 2.11
C ALA A 52 -3.85 -6.63 1.91
N GLU A 53 -4.24 -6.89 0.66
CA GLU A 53 -5.29 -7.86 0.32
C GLU A 53 -4.90 -9.28 0.74
N ARG A 54 -3.69 -9.75 0.37
CA ARG A 54 -3.21 -11.07 0.76
C ARG A 54 -3.02 -11.20 2.27
N ALA A 55 -2.62 -10.13 2.94
CA ALA A 55 -2.44 -10.14 4.39
C ALA A 55 -3.78 -10.26 5.11
N VAL A 56 -4.80 -9.52 4.69
CA VAL A 56 -6.16 -9.66 5.24
C VAL A 56 -6.70 -11.07 5.03
N GLU A 57 -6.56 -11.63 3.83
CA GLU A 57 -7.00 -13.02 3.57
C GLU A 57 -6.32 -14.02 4.53
N ARG A 58 -5.02 -13.86 4.77
CA ARG A 58 -4.27 -14.72 5.71
C ARG A 58 -4.68 -14.49 7.17
N ILE A 59 -4.99 -13.26 7.56
CA ILE A 59 -5.54 -12.97 8.90
C ILE A 59 -6.88 -13.66 9.07
N VAL A 60 -7.77 -13.57 8.09
CA VAL A 60 -9.06 -14.26 8.11
C VAL A 60 -8.86 -15.78 8.20
N GLN A 61 -8.01 -16.37 7.37
CA GLN A 61 -7.69 -17.80 7.44
C GLN A 61 -7.13 -18.21 8.81
N LYS A 62 -6.29 -17.35 9.42
CA LYS A 62 -5.75 -17.59 10.76
C LYS A 62 -6.86 -17.57 11.80
N ILE A 63 -7.80 -16.63 11.70
CA ILE A 63 -8.97 -16.56 12.60
C ILE A 63 -9.87 -17.80 12.42
N GLU A 64 -10.17 -18.19 11.18
CA GLU A 64 -10.95 -19.39 10.88
C GLU A 64 -10.28 -20.66 11.45
N SER A 65 -8.95 -20.73 11.43
CA SER A 65 -8.19 -21.85 11.99
C SER A 65 -8.27 -22.00 13.52
N LEU A 66 -8.80 -20.98 14.22
CA LEU A 66 -9.02 -21.05 15.68
C LEU A 66 -10.16 -21.99 16.06
N ALA A 67 -11.04 -22.34 15.12
CA ALA A 67 -12.11 -23.30 15.32
C ALA A 67 -11.74 -24.67 14.68
N PRO A 68 -11.55 -25.73 15.48
CA PRO A 68 -11.32 -27.06 14.93
C PRO A 68 -12.61 -27.66 14.34
N GLY A 69 -12.65 -27.78 13.01
CA GLY A 69 -13.64 -28.59 12.28
C GLY A 69 -14.95 -27.88 11.95
N TYR A 70 -15.05 -27.26 10.76
CA TYR A 70 -16.25 -26.66 10.14
C TYR A 70 -17.10 -25.68 10.99
N GLU A 71 -16.73 -25.44 12.24
CA GLU A 71 -17.37 -24.48 13.13
C GLU A 71 -16.83 -23.07 12.87
N THR A 72 -17.66 -22.07 13.16
CA THR A 72 -17.29 -20.65 13.10
C THR A 72 -16.53 -20.25 14.37
N PRO A 73 -15.47 -19.44 14.27
CA PRO A 73 -14.66 -19.04 15.42
C PRO A 73 -15.47 -18.26 16.45
N MET A 74 -15.26 -18.55 17.74
CA MET A 74 -15.86 -17.77 18.82
C MET A 74 -15.08 -16.46 19.02
N LEU A 75 -15.78 -15.39 19.39
CA LEU A 75 -15.17 -14.08 19.63
C LEU A 75 -14.15 -14.11 20.77
N GLU A 76 -14.41 -14.90 21.81
CA GLU A 76 -13.50 -15.08 22.94
C GLU A 76 -12.19 -15.75 22.50
N SER A 77 -12.25 -16.67 21.54
CA SER A 77 -11.06 -17.29 20.96
C SER A 77 -10.24 -16.30 20.15
N ILE A 78 -10.89 -15.37 19.45
CA ILE A 78 -10.22 -14.29 18.71
C ILE A 78 -9.53 -13.33 19.69
N ASP A 79 -10.22 -12.93 20.75
CA ASP A 79 -9.69 -12.01 21.77
C ASP A 79 -8.48 -12.59 22.53
N GLN A 80 -8.50 -13.91 22.77
CA GLN A 80 -7.40 -14.63 23.44
C GLN A 80 -6.25 -15.02 22.49
N SER A 81 -6.43 -14.82 21.18
CA SER A 81 -5.43 -15.23 20.19
C SER A 81 -4.33 -14.17 20.02
N ASP A 82 -3.10 -14.62 19.81
CA ASP A 82 -1.98 -13.71 19.51
C ASP A 82 -1.92 -13.35 18.02
N LEU A 83 -2.99 -12.71 17.54
CA LEU A 83 -3.04 -12.18 16.17
C LEU A 83 -2.02 -11.06 15.97
N SER A 84 -1.67 -10.34 17.04
CA SER A 84 -0.71 -9.24 16.98
C SER A 84 0.68 -9.71 16.53
N HIS A 85 1.17 -10.82 17.10
CA HIS A 85 2.44 -11.42 16.72
C HIS A 85 2.37 -12.02 15.32
N PHE A 86 1.27 -12.71 15.00
CA PHE A 86 1.08 -13.29 13.67
C PHE A 86 1.14 -12.25 12.55
N VAL A 87 0.46 -11.11 12.71
CA VAL A 87 0.47 -10.04 11.71
C VAL A 87 1.83 -9.38 11.59
N ARG A 88 2.54 -9.21 12.72
CA ARG A 88 3.90 -8.69 12.71
C ARG A 88 4.85 -9.60 11.92
N ASP A 89 4.77 -10.91 12.13
CA ASP A 89 5.57 -11.88 11.37
C ASP A 89 5.19 -11.90 9.87
N LEU A 90 3.90 -11.68 9.56
CA LEU A 90 3.39 -11.70 8.20
C LEU A 90 3.83 -10.48 7.39
N LEU A 91 3.87 -9.31 8.01
CA LEU A 91 4.17 -8.03 7.35
C LEU A 91 5.64 -7.62 7.47
N ASP A 92 6.40 -8.29 8.34
CA ASP A 92 7.85 -8.17 8.53
C ASP A 92 8.29 -6.71 8.77
N SER A 93 8.68 -6.01 7.71
CA SER A 93 9.17 -4.62 7.73
C SER A 93 8.13 -3.57 7.32
N THR A 94 6.91 -3.98 6.97
CA THR A 94 5.84 -3.06 6.56
C THR A 94 5.02 -2.62 7.78
N HIS A 95 4.78 -1.31 7.88
CA HIS A 95 4.03 -0.75 8.99
C HIS A 95 2.53 -1.03 8.86
N PHE A 96 1.82 -1.17 9.98
CA PHE A 96 0.43 -1.63 9.94
C PHE A 96 -0.46 -1.23 11.12
N SER A 97 -1.77 -1.22 10.83
CA SER A 97 -2.83 -1.12 11.82
C SER A 97 -3.97 -2.07 11.44
N VAL A 98 -4.35 -2.95 12.37
CA VAL A 98 -5.47 -3.88 12.21
C VAL A 98 -6.60 -3.48 13.13
N ASN A 99 -7.82 -3.55 12.62
CA ASN A 99 -9.05 -3.41 13.39
C ASN A 99 -10.03 -4.52 12.99
N ILE A 100 -10.44 -5.32 13.95
CA ILE A 100 -11.46 -6.36 13.80
C ILE A 100 -12.67 -5.90 14.61
N SER A 101 -13.81 -5.70 13.95
CA SER A 101 -15.01 -5.17 14.62
C SER A 101 -16.28 -5.83 14.13
N SER A 102 -17.34 -5.80 14.96
CA SER A 102 -18.66 -6.27 14.54
C SER A 102 -19.59 -5.06 14.28
N PRO A 103 -19.76 -4.62 13.01
CA PRO A 103 -20.48 -3.38 12.69
C PRO A 103 -21.98 -3.41 13.05
N GLY A 104 -22.55 -4.58 13.32
CA GLY A 104 -23.97 -4.75 13.68
C GLY A 104 -24.24 -4.93 15.18
N ARG A 105 -23.21 -5.01 16.03
CA ARG A 105 -23.38 -5.28 17.47
C ARG A 105 -23.52 -4.00 18.27
N THR A 106 -24.59 -3.91 19.07
CA THR A 106 -24.93 -2.73 19.88
C THR A 106 -23.94 -2.44 21.02
N ASP A 107 -23.20 -3.46 21.45
CA ASP A 107 -22.17 -3.39 22.49
C ASP A 107 -20.76 -3.12 21.94
N GLY A 108 -20.60 -3.02 20.61
CA GLY A 108 -19.39 -2.46 20.00
C GLY A 108 -18.14 -3.31 20.14
N TRP A 109 -18.26 -4.64 20.16
CA TRP A 109 -17.09 -5.53 20.22
C TRP A 109 -16.07 -5.20 19.11
N CYS A 110 -14.83 -4.94 19.52
CA CYS A 110 -13.72 -4.67 18.63
C CYS A 110 -12.38 -5.08 19.25
N VAL A 111 -11.44 -5.47 18.38
CA VAL A 111 -10.05 -5.79 18.70
C VAL A 111 -9.17 -5.02 17.72
N GLY A 112 -8.20 -4.27 18.22
CA GLY A 112 -7.31 -3.49 17.39
C GLY A 112 -5.88 -3.53 17.90
N PHE A 113 -4.93 -3.57 16.99
CA PHE A 113 -3.51 -3.54 17.30
C PHE A 113 -2.71 -2.95 16.13
N ASN A 114 -1.57 -2.36 16.44
CA ASN A 114 -0.69 -1.69 15.49
C ASN A 114 0.78 -1.93 15.89
N ASP A 115 1.70 -1.44 15.07
CA ASP A 115 3.14 -1.59 15.27
C ASP A 115 3.82 -0.39 15.97
N ASN A 116 3.04 0.57 16.47
CA ASN A 116 3.51 1.79 17.15
C ASN A 116 4.50 2.65 16.34
N HIS A 117 4.39 2.69 15.02
CA HIS A 117 5.19 3.59 14.19
C HIS A 117 4.75 5.07 14.33
N SER A 118 5.70 6.02 14.33
CA SER A 118 5.45 7.46 14.50
C SER A 118 6.17 8.37 13.49
N GLY A 119 6.59 7.83 12.34
CA GLY A 119 7.28 8.54 11.27
C GLY A 119 6.36 9.08 10.18
N GLU A 120 6.98 9.62 9.13
CA GLU A 120 6.29 10.17 7.96
C GLU A 120 5.86 9.04 7.04
N VAL A 121 4.64 9.10 6.54
CA VAL A 121 4.04 8.05 5.73
C VAL A 121 4.11 8.44 4.26
N SER A 122 4.86 7.68 3.45
CA SER A 122 5.02 7.93 2.02
C SER A 122 3.88 7.31 1.21
N ASN A 123 3.56 6.05 1.50
CA ASN A 123 2.58 5.26 0.75
C ASN A 123 1.70 4.45 1.70
N THR A 124 0.40 4.36 1.39
CA THR A 124 -0.59 3.63 2.19
C THR A 124 -1.45 2.73 1.32
N ALA A 125 -1.81 1.55 1.83
CA ALA A 125 -2.83 0.71 1.23
C ALA A 125 -3.84 0.22 2.29
N PHE A 126 -5.04 -0.12 1.82
CA PHE A 126 -6.14 -0.57 2.67
C PHE A 126 -6.79 -1.80 2.06
N ALA A 127 -7.07 -2.77 2.93
CA ALA A 127 -7.87 -3.93 2.59
C ALA A 127 -8.83 -4.28 3.73
N SER A 128 -9.97 -4.88 3.38
CA SER A 128 -10.94 -5.36 4.35
C SER A 128 -11.58 -6.66 3.90
N SER A 129 -11.93 -7.52 4.86
CA SER A 129 -12.67 -8.74 4.61
C SER A 129 -13.69 -8.99 5.71
N LEU A 130 -14.77 -9.68 5.35
CA LEU A 130 -15.86 -10.05 6.25
C LEU A 130 -15.80 -11.55 6.54
N LEU A 131 -16.03 -11.92 7.80
CA LEU A 131 -16.17 -13.32 8.20
C LEU A 131 -17.27 -13.49 9.25
N ASN A 132 -17.76 -14.71 9.38
CA ASN A 132 -18.72 -15.07 10.42
C ASN A 132 -17.99 -15.57 11.66
N ALA A 133 -18.45 -15.15 12.84
CA ALA A 133 -18.00 -15.63 14.13
C ALA A 133 -19.20 -15.91 15.04
N GLN A 134 -18.98 -16.50 16.21
CA GLN A 134 -20.02 -16.73 17.23
C GLN A 134 -19.72 -15.96 18.50
N ASP A 135 -20.74 -15.35 19.10
CA ASP A 135 -20.63 -14.80 20.45
C ASP A 135 -20.74 -15.90 21.54
N PHE A 136 -20.55 -15.52 22.81
CA PHE A 136 -20.72 -16.42 23.95
C PHE A 136 -22.11 -17.06 24.08
N THR A 137 -23.13 -16.54 23.38
CA THR A 137 -24.49 -17.09 23.37
C THR A 137 -24.72 -18.10 22.24
N GLY A 138 -23.76 -18.23 21.32
CA GLY A 138 -23.84 -19.06 20.13
C GLY A 138 -24.54 -18.38 18.94
N LEU A 139 -24.78 -17.06 19.00
CA LEU A 139 -25.33 -16.31 17.87
C LEU A 139 -24.23 -16.00 16.86
N VAL A 140 -24.56 -16.15 15.58
CA VAL A 140 -23.65 -15.79 14.49
C VAL A 140 -23.62 -14.28 14.33
N VAL A 141 -22.42 -13.72 14.39
CA VAL A 141 -22.14 -12.32 14.14
C VAL A 141 -21.22 -12.17 12.93
N VAL A 142 -21.38 -11.07 12.21
CA VAL A 142 -20.46 -10.70 11.13
C VAL A 142 -19.35 -9.83 11.71
N LEU A 143 -18.11 -10.21 11.43
CA LEU A 143 -16.92 -9.45 11.74
C LEU A 143 -16.35 -8.85 10.46
N GLU A 144 -15.81 -7.63 10.59
CA GLU A 144 -15.05 -6.95 9.57
C GLU A 144 -13.60 -6.80 10.05
N VAL A 145 -12.68 -7.43 9.31
CA VAL A 145 -11.24 -7.29 9.48
C VAL A 145 -10.79 -6.19 8.54
N ARG A 146 -10.25 -5.10 9.10
CA ARG A 146 -9.67 -3.98 8.39
C ARG A 146 -8.18 -3.94 8.63
N LEU A 147 -7.41 -3.83 7.56
CA LEU A 147 -5.96 -3.64 7.60
C LEU A 147 -5.60 -2.39 6.82
N ILE A 148 -4.81 -1.54 7.45
CA ILE A 148 -4.08 -0.46 6.79
C ILE A 148 -2.60 -0.83 6.89
N VAL A 149 -1.90 -0.77 5.77
CA VAL A 149 -0.44 -0.93 5.70
C VAL A 149 0.21 0.31 5.10
N TRP A 150 1.43 0.60 5.51
CA TRP A 150 2.16 1.74 4.98
C TRP A 150 3.69 1.55 5.01
N LYS A 151 4.37 2.43 4.28
CA LYS A 151 5.83 2.56 4.24
C LYS A 151 6.25 3.99 4.55
N ASP A 152 7.51 4.11 4.96
CA ASP A 152 8.25 5.37 5.10
C ASP A 152 8.79 5.87 3.76
#